data_AF-A0A7X8K5K2-F1
#
_entry.id   AF-A0A7X8K5K2-F1
#
_cell.length_a   1.000
_cell.length_b   1.000
_cell.length_c   1.000
_cell.angle_alpha   90.00
_cell.angle_beta   90.00
_cell.angle_gamma   90.00
#
_symmetry.space_group_name_H-M   'P 1'
#
loop_
_entity.id
_entity.type
_entity.pdbx_description
1 polymer ?
#
loop_
_entity_poly.entity_id
_entity_poly.type
_entity_poly.pdbx_seq_one_letter_code
_entity_poly.pdbx_strand_id
1 'polypeptide(L)'
;MDKVQQIKEELSRFSDPEKKEFFPRFFKTAPGGYGEGDLFMGVTVPHQRKIAKQYYRQISLAETEKLLQDPFHECRLTALFILANKYERSKDQAEKEEIIQCYLNNLSFVNNWDLVDSSAYKLLGPHLENSDRQLLYELAEAPDLWKQRIAIIATLHFIRNNDFDDTLRIAEKLLD
;
A
#
# COMPACT_ATOMS: atom_id res chain seq x y z
N MET A 1 -25.85 -2.03 -2.63
CA MET A 1 -24.62 -2.40 -3.35
C MET A 1 -23.46 -2.30 -2.38
N ASP A 2 -22.66 -3.37 -2.30
CA ASP A 2 -21.40 -3.42 -1.55
C ASP A 2 -20.48 -2.25 -1.98
N LYS A 3 -19.79 -1.60 -1.03
CA LYS A 3 -18.89 -0.48 -1.33
C LYS A 3 -17.74 -0.91 -2.24
N VAL A 4 -17.30 -2.16 -2.16
CA VAL A 4 -16.29 -2.74 -3.06
C VAL A 4 -16.75 -2.62 -4.51
N GLN A 5 -17.98 -3.06 -4.79
CA GLN A 5 -18.52 -3.02 -6.15
C GLN A 5 -18.69 -1.58 -6.66
N GLN A 6 -19.13 -0.66 -5.81
CA GLN A 6 -19.25 0.76 -6.17
C GLN A 6 -17.89 1.36 -6.56
N ILE A 7 -16.83 1.05 -5.81
CA ILE A 7 -15.48 1.55 -6.09
C ILE A 7 -14.96 0.96 -7.41
N LYS A 8 -15.17 -0.33 -7.65
CA LYS A 8 -14.76 -0.98 -8.92
C LYS A 8 -15.48 -0.39 -10.12
N GLU A 9 -16.77 -0.10 -9.99
CA GLU A 9 -17.56 0.60 -11.02
C GLU A 9 -17.11 2.04 -11.23
N GLU A 10 -16.67 2.74 -10.18
CA GLU A 10 -16.16 4.10 -10.33
C GLU A 10 -14.77 4.10 -10.97
N LEU A 11 -13.88 3.17 -10.59
CA LEU A 11 -12.58 2.96 -11.22
C LEU A 11 -12.74 2.68 -12.71
N SER A 12 -13.68 1.80 -13.10
CA SER A 12 -13.87 1.44 -14.51
C SER A 12 -14.32 2.62 -15.39
N ARG A 13 -15.01 3.63 -14.83
CA ARG A 13 -15.37 4.87 -15.54
C ARG A 13 -14.17 5.74 -15.90
N PHE A 14 -13.04 5.56 -15.20
CA PHE A 14 -11.78 6.24 -15.48
C PHE A 14 -10.76 5.30 -16.13
N SER A 15 -11.19 4.15 -16.65
CA SER A 15 -10.34 3.24 -17.41
C SER A 15 -9.90 3.88 -18.73
N ASP A 16 -8.59 3.89 -18.96
CA ASP A 16 -7.98 4.29 -20.21
C ASP A 16 -7.44 3.03 -20.93
N PRO A 17 -7.96 2.69 -22.13
CA PRO A 17 -7.51 1.53 -22.89
C PRO A 17 -6.02 1.55 -23.24
N GLU A 18 -5.44 2.71 -23.53
CA GLU A 18 -4.02 2.84 -23.87
C GLU A 18 -3.16 2.54 -22.63
N LYS A 19 -3.60 3.02 -21.46
CA LYS A 19 -2.94 2.70 -20.19
C LYS A 19 -3.10 1.23 -19.83
N LYS A 20 -4.25 0.64 -20.09
CA LYS A 20 -4.52 -0.78 -19.85
C LYS A 20 -3.57 -1.68 -20.64
N GLU A 21 -3.21 -1.31 -21.87
CA GLU A 21 -2.22 -2.03 -22.67
C GLU A 21 -0.78 -1.75 -22.22
N PHE A 22 -0.49 -0.51 -21.81
CA PHE A 22 0.86 -0.10 -21.42
C PHE A 22 1.30 -0.59 -20.03
N PHE A 23 0.40 -0.56 -19.04
CA PHE A 23 0.73 -0.87 -17.65
C PHE A 23 1.32 -2.25 -17.42
N PRO A 24 0.82 -3.35 -18.02
CA PRO A 24 1.44 -4.67 -17.86
C PRO A 24 2.94 -4.68 -18.17
N ARG A 25 3.37 -3.99 -19.23
CA ARG A 25 4.78 -3.87 -19.59
C ARG A 25 5.57 -3.05 -18.57
N PHE A 26 4.99 -1.93 -18.13
CA PHE A 26 5.62 -1.03 -17.17
C PHE A 26 5.80 -1.68 -15.78
N PHE A 27 4.83 -2.48 -15.34
CA PHE A 27 4.84 -3.19 -14.05
C PHE A 27 5.47 -4.59 -14.10
N LYS A 28 6.13 -4.94 -15.21
CA LYS A 28 6.83 -6.23 -15.40
C LYS A 28 5.94 -7.44 -15.08
N THR A 29 4.77 -7.51 -15.68
CA THR A 29 3.82 -8.62 -15.48
C THR A 29 4.12 -9.88 -16.30
N ALA A 30 5.17 -9.84 -17.13
CA ALA A 30 5.62 -11.02 -17.86
C ALA A 30 6.14 -12.11 -16.90
N PRO A 31 6.11 -13.39 -17.29
CA PRO A 31 6.61 -14.48 -16.46
C PRO A 31 8.02 -14.24 -15.92
N GLY A 32 8.22 -14.46 -14.62
CA GLY A 32 9.47 -14.18 -13.90
C GLY A 32 9.67 -12.71 -13.52
N GLY A 33 8.74 -11.83 -13.89
CA GLY A 33 8.67 -10.46 -13.43
C GLY A 33 7.92 -10.33 -12.10
N TYR A 34 8.20 -9.27 -11.35
CA TYR A 34 7.64 -9.11 -10.01
C TYR A 34 6.13 -8.78 -9.99
N GLY A 35 5.55 -8.38 -11.14
CA GLY A 35 4.12 -8.14 -11.31
C GLY A 35 3.39 -9.29 -12.00
N GLU A 36 4.01 -10.48 -12.12
CA GLU A 36 3.40 -11.62 -12.78
C GLU A 36 2.01 -11.94 -12.18
N GLY A 37 1.00 -12.03 -13.05
CA GLY A 37 -0.39 -12.28 -12.64
C GLY A 37 -1.23 -11.03 -12.36
N ASP A 38 -0.63 -9.84 -12.28
CA ASP A 38 -1.37 -8.58 -12.04
C ASP A 38 -2.29 -8.23 -13.23
N LEU A 39 -3.53 -7.85 -12.92
CA LEU A 39 -4.46 -7.28 -13.89
C LEU A 39 -4.53 -5.76 -13.77
N PHE A 40 -4.72 -5.07 -14.88
CA PHE A 40 -4.78 -3.61 -14.92
C PHE A 40 -6.11 -3.12 -15.51
N MET A 41 -6.66 -2.08 -14.89
CA MET A 41 -7.83 -1.34 -15.37
C MET A 41 -7.43 -0.15 -16.24
N GLY A 42 -6.19 0.32 -16.19
CA GLY A 42 -5.73 1.50 -16.90
C GLY A 42 -6.14 2.80 -16.20
N VAL A 43 -6.26 2.82 -14.87
CA VAL A 43 -6.72 4.00 -14.11
C VAL A 43 -5.53 4.75 -13.52
N THR A 44 -5.43 6.05 -13.75
CA THR A 44 -4.31 6.84 -13.24
C THR A 44 -4.38 7.08 -11.73
N VAL A 45 -3.21 7.21 -11.08
CA VAL A 45 -3.10 7.45 -9.63
C VAL A 45 -3.92 8.65 -9.13
N PRO A 46 -3.99 9.81 -9.83
CA PRO A 46 -4.84 10.92 -9.41
C PRO A 46 -6.32 10.53 -9.27
N HIS A 47 -6.87 9.74 -10.19
CA HIS A 47 -8.26 9.25 -10.10
C HIS A 47 -8.44 8.29 -8.93
N GLN A 48 -7.52 7.35 -8.75
CA GLN A 48 -7.54 6.41 -7.62
C GLN A 48 -7.52 7.15 -6.26
N ARG A 49 -6.67 8.18 -6.11
CA ARG A 49 -6.63 9.01 -4.89
C ARG A 49 -7.95 9.77 -4.66
N LYS A 50 -8.58 10.28 -5.72
CA LYS A 50 -9.87 10.96 -5.64
C LYS A 50 -10.96 10.01 -5.13
N ILE A 51 -11.03 8.81 -5.70
CA ILE A 51 -11.98 7.77 -5.30
C ILE A 51 -11.73 7.34 -3.84
N ALA A 52 -10.48 7.06 -3.46
CA ALA A 52 -10.13 6.73 -2.08
C ALA A 52 -10.61 7.79 -1.08
N LYS A 53 -10.43 9.08 -1.40
CA LYS A 53 -10.88 10.20 -0.56
C LYS A 53 -12.41 10.32 -0.49
N GLN A 54 -13.14 9.89 -1.52
CA GLN A 54 -14.61 9.87 -1.52
C GLN A 54 -15.16 8.74 -0.63
N TYR A 55 -14.51 7.58 -0.62
CA TYR A 55 -15.05 6.38 0.01
C TYR A 55 -14.52 6.05 1.41
N TYR A 56 -13.37 6.59 1.84
CA TYR A 56 -12.71 6.12 3.09
C TYR A 56 -13.58 6.17 4.35
N ARG A 57 -14.59 7.07 4.43
CA ARG A 57 -15.53 7.12 5.57
C ARG A 57 -16.66 6.11 5.50
N GLN A 58 -16.99 5.65 4.28
CA GLN A 58 -18.18 4.87 4.01
C GLN A 58 -17.88 3.37 3.88
N ILE A 59 -16.69 3.02 3.39
CA ILE A 59 -16.24 1.64 3.27
C ILE A 59 -15.74 1.13 4.63
N SER A 60 -16.14 -0.08 4.99
CA SER A 60 -15.65 -0.77 6.19
C SER A 60 -14.21 -1.25 6.01
N LEU A 61 -13.54 -1.62 7.10
CA LEU A 61 -12.20 -2.20 7.02
C LEU A 61 -12.22 -3.55 6.29
N ALA A 62 -13.21 -4.40 6.56
CA ALA A 62 -13.39 -5.69 5.88
C ALA A 62 -13.65 -5.56 4.37
N GLU A 63 -14.41 -4.56 3.94
CA GLU A 63 -14.56 -4.27 2.50
C GLU A 63 -13.26 -3.70 1.89
N THR A 64 -12.50 -2.91 2.65
CA THR A 64 -11.20 -2.40 2.20
C THR A 64 -10.20 -3.54 2.02
N GLU A 65 -10.19 -4.52 2.92
CA GLU A 65 -9.40 -5.75 2.80
C GLU A 65 -9.76 -6.54 1.54
N LYS A 66 -11.05 -6.75 1.25
CA LYS A 66 -11.48 -7.39 0.00
C LYS A 66 -10.97 -6.66 -1.24
N LEU A 67 -10.97 -5.33 -1.23
CA LEU A 67 -10.45 -4.52 -2.33
C LEU A 67 -8.91 -4.62 -2.45
N LEU A 68 -8.20 -4.76 -1.33
CA LEU A 68 -6.76 -4.98 -1.28
C LEU A 68 -6.34 -6.37 -1.79
N GLN A 69 -7.23 -7.35 -1.71
CA GLN A 69 -7.00 -8.71 -2.21
C GLN A 69 -7.48 -8.91 -3.66
N ASP A 70 -7.97 -7.85 -4.31
CA ASP A 70 -8.49 -7.93 -5.68
C ASP A 70 -7.35 -8.14 -6.70
N PRO A 71 -7.55 -8.95 -7.76
CA PRO A 71 -6.52 -9.18 -8.78
C PRO A 71 -6.16 -7.92 -9.59
N PHE A 72 -7.00 -6.88 -9.59
CA PHE A 72 -6.69 -5.62 -10.27
C PHE A 72 -5.79 -4.72 -9.42
N HIS A 73 -4.66 -4.33 -9.99
CA HIS A 73 -3.67 -3.46 -9.37
C HIS A 73 -4.26 -2.14 -8.85
N GLU A 74 -5.10 -1.48 -9.65
CA GLU A 74 -5.72 -0.21 -9.25
C GLU A 74 -6.76 -0.36 -8.13
N CYS A 75 -7.33 -1.55 -7.95
CA CYS A 75 -8.16 -1.84 -6.77
C CYS A 75 -7.29 -1.87 -5.52
N ARG A 76 -6.17 -2.62 -5.56
CA ARG A 76 -5.24 -2.76 -4.44
C ARG A 76 -4.63 -1.42 -4.03
N LEU A 77 -4.15 -0.65 -5.00
CA LEU A 77 -3.58 0.68 -4.73
C LEU A 77 -4.65 1.65 -4.16
N THR A 78 -5.89 1.59 -4.67
CA THR A 78 -7.00 2.38 -4.10
C THR A 78 -7.32 1.96 -2.66
N ALA A 79 -7.30 0.66 -2.34
CA ALA A 79 -7.47 0.17 -0.97
C ALA A 79 -6.39 0.68 -0.03
N LEU A 80 -5.12 0.69 -0.46
CA LEU A 80 -4.01 1.25 0.32
C LEU A 80 -4.18 2.76 0.56
N PHE A 81 -4.65 3.51 -0.45
CA PHE A 81 -5.00 4.91 -0.23
C PHE A 81 -6.15 5.06 0.76
N ILE A 82 -7.16 4.18 0.74
CA ILE A 82 -8.25 4.20 1.71
C ILE A 82 -7.72 3.95 3.12
N LEU A 83 -6.89 2.93 3.33
CA LEU A 83 -6.26 2.65 4.63
C LEU A 83 -5.46 3.85 5.13
N ALA A 84 -4.61 4.45 4.29
CA ALA A 84 -3.84 5.63 4.65
C ALA A 84 -4.74 6.82 5.01
N ASN A 85 -5.82 7.04 4.26
CA ASN A 85 -6.80 8.09 4.54
C ASN A 85 -7.59 7.87 5.84
N LYS A 86 -7.89 6.62 6.19
CA LYS A 86 -8.53 6.25 7.47
C LYS A 86 -7.55 6.48 8.63
N TYR A 87 -6.33 5.96 8.50
CA TYR A 87 -5.29 6.06 9.53
C TYR A 87 -4.94 7.51 9.86
N GLU A 88 -4.68 8.34 8.83
CA GLU A 88 -4.33 9.76 8.97
C GLU A 88 -5.41 10.55 9.72
N ARG A 89 -6.69 10.19 9.54
CA ARG A 89 -7.82 10.96 10.06
C ARG A 89 -8.42 10.40 11.35
N SER A 90 -8.06 9.17 11.71
CA SER A 90 -8.51 8.59 12.97
C SER A 90 -7.81 9.24 14.15
N LYS A 91 -8.59 9.49 15.20
CA LYS A 91 -8.10 9.88 16.52
C LYS A 91 -8.16 8.72 17.52
N ASP A 92 -8.75 7.60 17.11
CA ASP A 92 -8.90 6.42 17.93
C ASP A 92 -7.69 5.51 17.71
N GLN A 93 -7.00 5.19 18.81
CA GLN A 93 -5.84 4.31 18.75
C GLN A 93 -6.24 2.87 18.41
N ALA A 94 -7.41 2.42 18.82
CA ALA A 94 -7.89 1.08 18.50
C ALA A 94 -8.17 0.95 16.99
N GLU A 95 -8.83 1.94 16.37
CA GLU A 95 -9.03 1.96 14.92
C GLU A 95 -7.71 1.99 14.15
N LYS A 96 -6.72 2.76 14.63
CA LYS A 96 -5.37 2.78 14.03
C LYS A 96 -4.70 1.41 14.09
N GLU A 97 -4.80 0.72 15.22
CA GLU A 97 -4.27 -0.63 15.40
C GLU A 97 -4.92 -1.61 14.41
N GLU A 98 -6.25 -1.59 14.31
CA GLU A 98 -6.99 -2.43 13.36
C GLU A 98 -6.56 -2.19 11.91
N ILE A 99 -6.35 -0.93 11.52
CA ILE A 99 -5.88 -0.57 10.18
C ILE A 99 -4.47 -1.12 9.92
N ILE A 100 -3.56 -1.02 10.89
CA ILE A 100 -2.20 -1.54 10.75
C ILE A 100 -2.20 -3.06 10.71
N GLN A 101 -3.01 -3.72 11.55
CA GLN A 101 -3.17 -5.16 11.50
C GLN A 101 -3.73 -5.63 10.15
N CYS A 102 -4.73 -4.92 9.60
CA CYS A 102 -5.25 -5.18 8.26
C CYS A 102 -4.15 -5.05 7.19
N TYR A 103 -3.28 -4.03 7.28
CA TYR A 103 -2.16 -3.86 6.35
C TYR A 103 -1.14 -5.01 6.48
N LEU A 104 -0.70 -5.32 7.71
CA LEU A 104 0.30 -6.36 7.98
C LEU A 104 -0.18 -7.77 7.59
N ASN A 105 -1.46 -8.08 7.80
CA ASN A 105 -2.06 -9.35 7.40
C ASN A 105 -2.15 -9.52 5.87
N ASN A 106 -2.00 -8.44 5.11
CA ASN A 106 -2.20 -8.41 3.67
C ASN A 106 -0.94 -8.00 2.88
N LEU A 107 0.25 -8.06 3.48
CA LEU A 107 1.50 -7.66 2.81
C LEU A 107 1.80 -8.47 1.54
N SER A 108 1.29 -9.71 1.41
CA SER A 108 1.40 -10.50 0.18
C SER A 108 0.73 -9.84 -1.03
N PHE A 109 -0.22 -8.92 -0.80
CA PHE A 109 -0.90 -8.14 -1.84
C PHE A 109 -0.28 -6.75 -2.05
N VAL A 110 0.70 -6.36 -1.23
CA VAL A 110 1.49 -5.13 -1.35
C VAL A 110 2.82 -5.46 -2.03
N ASN A 111 2.72 -6.12 -3.17
CA ASN A 111 3.80 -6.79 -3.87
C ASN A 111 4.25 -6.06 -5.14
N ASN A 112 4.25 -4.73 -5.09
CA ASN A 112 4.76 -3.88 -6.16
C ASN A 112 5.35 -2.60 -5.58
N TRP A 113 6.32 -2.00 -6.27
CA TRP A 113 7.05 -0.85 -5.75
C TRP A 113 6.13 0.33 -5.48
N ASP A 114 5.12 0.57 -6.35
CA ASP A 114 4.20 1.69 -6.21
C ASP A 114 3.20 1.48 -5.07
N LEU A 115 2.80 0.22 -4.81
CA LEU A 115 1.97 -0.16 -3.67
C LEU A 115 2.71 0.12 -2.36
N VAL A 116 3.97 -0.32 -2.25
CA VAL A 116 4.82 -0.10 -1.08
C VAL A 116 5.08 1.40 -0.88
N ASP A 117 5.59 2.07 -1.90
CA ASP A 117 5.98 3.48 -1.87
C ASP A 117 4.80 4.41 -1.60
N SER A 118 3.58 3.98 -1.91
CA SER A 118 2.35 4.74 -1.65
C SER A 118 1.77 4.57 -0.25
N SER A 119 2.18 3.54 0.49
CA SER A 119 1.49 3.08 1.71
C SER A 119 2.40 3.02 2.94
N ALA A 120 3.58 2.42 2.85
CA ALA A 120 4.38 2.03 4.03
C ALA A 120 4.72 3.23 4.93
N TYR A 121 5.22 4.33 4.35
CA TYR A 121 5.56 5.54 5.11
C TYR A 121 4.35 6.31 5.64
N LYS A 122 3.13 6.02 5.18
CA LYS A 122 1.90 6.66 5.65
C LYS A 122 1.17 5.85 6.71
N LEU A 123 1.46 4.55 6.76
CA LEU A 123 0.85 3.59 7.68
C LEU A 123 1.85 3.23 8.78
N LEU A 124 2.86 2.41 8.45
CA LEU A 124 3.84 1.93 9.43
C LEU A 124 4.72 3.06 9.98
N GLY A 125 5.14 4.02 9.14
CA GLY A 125 5.97 5.13 9.58
C GLY A 125 5.39 5.88 10.80
N PRO A 126 4.21 6.51 10.69
CA PRO A 126 3.58 7.20 11.82
C PRO A 126 3.18 6.27 12.97
N HIS A 127 2.90 4.99 12.69
CA HIS A 127 2.54 4.02 13.73
C HIS A 127 3.72 3.66 14.64
N LEU A 128 4.92 3.66 14.07
CA LEU A 128 6.15 3.25 14.74
C LEU A 128 6.99 4.45 15.24
N GLU A 129 6.52 5.68 15.04
CA GLU A 129 7.28 6.89 15.40
C GLU A 129 7.65 6.95 16.88
N ASN A 130 6.72 6.57 17.77
CA ASN A 130 6.89 6.59 19.22
C ASN A 130 6.69 5.21 19.85
N SER A 131 6.93 4.14 19.07
CA SER A 131 6.71 2.75 19.46
C SER A 131 8.00 1.94 19.22
N ASP A 132 8.01 0.69 19.67
CA ASP A 132 9.08 -0.24 19.32
C ASP A 132 9.13 -0.43 17.79
N ARG A 133 10.33 -0.28 17.21
CA ARG A 133 10.59 -0.33 15.77
C ARG A 133 11.13 -1.70 15.33
N GLN A 134 11.18 -2.69 16.22
CA GLN A 134 11.64 -4.05 15.93
C GLN A 134 10.97 -4.67 14.68
N LEU A 135 9.69 -4.37 14.45
CA LEU A 135 8.96 -4.80 13.26
C LEU A 135 9.66 -4.42 11.94
N LEU A 136 10.31 -3.24 11.87
CA LEU A 136 11.04 -2.84 10.67
C LEU A 136 12.24 -3.75 10.40
N TYR A 137 12.93 -4.17 11.45
CA TYR A 137 14.06 -5.08 11.35
C TYR A 137 13.62 -6.50 10.98
N GLU A 138 12.52 -6.99 11.55
CA GLU A 138 11.91 -8.27 11.16
C GLU A 138 11.52 -8.28 9.67
N LEU A 139 10.94 -7.19 9.18
CA LEU A 139 10.59 -7.05 7.77
C LEU A 139 11.83 -6.95 6.87
N ALA A 140 12.90 -6.29 7.32
CA ALA A 140 14.17 -6.20 6.60
C ALA A 140 14.93 -7.54 6.52
N GLU A 141 14.78 -8.41 7.52
CA GLU A 141 15.43 -9.72 7.55
C GLU A 141 14.61 -10.82 6.85
N ALA A 142 13.34 -10.54 6.54
CA ALA A 142 12.50 -11.49 5.81
C ALA A 142 13.05 -11.75 4.39
N PRO A 143 13.03 -13.01 3.89
CA PRO A 143 13.45 -13.36 2.53
C PRO A 143 12.36 -12.98 1.51
N ASP A 144 11.91 -11.73 1.55
CA ASP A 144 10.83 -11.18 0.73
C ASP A 144 11.18 -9.73 0.37
N LEU A 145 11.42 -9.49 -0.92
CA LEU A 145 11.82 -8.19 -1.45
C LEU A 145 10.85 -7.07 -1.06
N TRP A 146 9.55 -7.36 -1.00
CA TRP A 146 8.54 -6.36 -0.71
C TRP A 146 8.49 -6.03 0.76
N LYS A 147 8.63 -7.01 1.66
CA LYS A 147 8.79 -6.75 3.09
C LYS A 147 10.05 -5.94 3.38
N GLN A 148 11.17 -6.26 2.75
CA GLN A 148 12.41 -5.48 2.84
C GLN A 148 12.21 -4.04 2.35
N ARG A 149 11.52 -3.86 1.22
CA ARG A 149 11.18 -2.54 0.70
C ARG A 149 10.25 -1.78 1.65
N ILE A 150 9.26 -2.45 2.26
CA ILE A 150 8.36 -1.85 3.25
C ILE A 150 9.16 -1.35 4.46
N ALA A 151 10.10 -2.14 4.97
CA ALA A 151 10.97 -1.76 6.09
C ALA A 151 11.70 -0.44 5.82
N ILE A 152 12.38 -0.32 4.67
CA ILE A 152 13.13 0.89 4.34
C ILE A 152 12.21 2.06 4.00
N ILE A 153 11.13 1.86 3.23
CA ILE A 153 10.22 2.94 2.83
C ILE A 153 9.45 3.51 4.02
N ALA A 154 9.05 2.67 5.00
CA ALA A 154 8.38 3.14 6.21
C ALA A 154 9.21 4.23 6.94
N THR A 155 10.53 4.12 6.92
CA THR A 155 11.45 5.06 7.57
C THR A 155 11.45 6.45 6.95
N LEU A 156 10.89 6.64 5.75
CA LEU A 156 10.72 7.98 5.15
C LEU A 156 9.93 8.94 6.05
N HIS A 157 9.04 8.41 6.91
CA HIS A 157 8.38 9.20 7.95
C HIS A 157 9.38 9.79 8.95
N PHE A 158 10.30 8.98 9.46
CA PHE A 158 11.31 9.39 10.43
C PHE A 158 12.31 10.39 9.82
N ILE A 159 12.74 10.15 8.58
CA ILE A 159 13.63 11.06 7.84
C ILE A 159 13.03 12.46 7.77
N ARG A 160 11.73 12.57 7.51
CA ARG A 160 11.01 13.86 7.46
C ARG A 160 10.93 14.56 8.81
N ASN A 161 11.12 13.82 9.89
CA ASN A 161 11.15 14.30 11.27
C ASN A 161 12.58 14.40 11.82
N ASN A 162 13.60 14.38 10.94
CA ASN A 162 15.03 14.44 11.26
C ASN A 162 15.55 13.27 12.12
N ASP A 163 14.89 12.12 12.05
CA ASP A 163 15.33 10.87 12.66
C ASP A 163 15.80 9.92 11.54
N PHE A 164 17.10 9.66 11.50
CA PHE A 164 17.76 8.94 10.40
C PHE A 164 18.30 7.56 10.80
N ASP A 165 18.25 7.24 12.10
CA ASP A 165 18.97 6.15 12.71
C ASP A 165 18.56 4.79 12.13
N ASP A 166 17.25 4.49 12.11
CA ASP A 166 16.75 3.22 11.58
C ASP A 166 16.92 3.10 10.07
N THR A 167 16.76 4.20 9.31
CA THR A 167 17.00 4.19 7.86
C THR A 167 18.42 3.74 7.55
N LEU A 168 19.42 4.30 8.24
CA LEU A 168 20.82 3.99 7.98
C LEU A 168 21.16 2.54 8.38
N ARG A 169 20.68 2.07 9.54
CA ARG A 169 20.90 0.69 10.00
C ARG A 169 20.24 -0.35 9.09
N ILE A 170 19.01 -0.08 8.64
CA ILE A 170 18.30 -0.97 7.72
C ILE A 170 18.96 -0.94 6.35
N ALA A 171 19.39 0.23 5.86
CA ALA A 171 20.11 0.34 4.59
C ALA A 171 21.39 -0.51 4.60
N GLU A 172 22.20 -0.45 5.66
CA GLU A 172 23.41 -1.26 5.82
C GLU A 172 23.11 -2.77 5.74
N LYS A 173 22.01 -3.22 6.38
CA LYS A 173 21.57 -4.63 6.34
C LYS A 173 21.12 -5.11 4.95
N LEU A 174 20.69 -4.22 4.08
CA LEU A 174 20.11 -4.54 2.76
C LEU A 174 21.10 -4.32 1.60
N LEU A 175 22.39 -4.05 1.87
CA LEU A 175 23.42 -3.86 0.85
C LEU A 175 23.98 -5.17 0.28
N ASP A 176 23.82 -6.27 1.01
CA ASP A 176 24.30 -7.62 0.64
C ASP A 176 23.25 -8.42 -0.14
#